data_AF-A0A7J3XTS4-F1
#
_entry.id   AF-A0A7J3XTS4-F1
#
_cell.length_a   1.000
_cell.length_b   1.000
_cell.length_c   1.000
_cell.angle_alpha   90.00
_cell.angle_beta   90.00
_cell.angle_gamma   90.00
#
_symmetry.space_group_name_H-M   'P 1'
#
loop_
_entity.id
_entity.type
_entity.pdbx_description
1 polymer ?
#
loop_
_entity_poly.entity_id
_entity_poly.type
_entity_poly.pdbx_seq_one_letter_code
_entity_poly.pdbx_strand_id
1 'polypeptide(L)'
;MGEPACTLKPRGDERLRLEGWTYRFTASGARLKEMAEAYEEAGFEVHLEPIRAEDLEGPCRQCVEAEADTIYAVYTRPKRESRLGELSDPAS
;
A
#
# COMPACT_ATOMS: atom_id res chain seq x y z
N MET A 1 7.18 -2.83 -23.75
CA MET A 1 8.22 -2.33 -22.82
C MET A 1 7.59 -2.43 -21.44
N GLY A 2 7.88 -3.49 -20.69
CA GLY A 2 7.32 -3.62 -19.34
C GLY A 2 8.09 -2.69 -18.43
N GLU A 3 7.44 -1.63 -17.94
CA GLU A 3 8.00 -0.81 -16.87
C GLU A 3 8.39 -1.76 -15.72
N PRO A 4 9.62 -1.68 -15.17
CA PRO A 4 9.94 -2.46 -13.99
C PRO A 4 9.07 -1.92 -12.86
N ALA A 5 7.96 -2.62 -12.57
CA ALA A 5 7.15 -2.34 -11.41
C ALA A 5 8.07 -2.45 -10.19
N CYS A 6 8.25 -1.35 -9.47
CA CYS A 6 9.06 -1.33 -8.27
C CYS A 6 8.44 -2.32 -7.26
N THR A 7 9.10 -3.46 -7.03
CA THR A 7 8.65 -4.50 -6.08
C THR A 7 9.23 -4.26 -4.69
N LEU A 8 9.38 -3.00 -4.29
CA LEU A 8 9.91 -2.62 -3.00
C LEU A 8 8.97 -3.12 -1.91
N LYS A 9 9.45 -4.06 -1.09
CA LYS A 9 8.67 -4.71 -0.05
C LYS A 9 9.32 -4.46 1.32
N PRO A 10 8.54 -4.07 2.34
CA PRO A 10 9.03 -3.99 3.71
C PRO A 10 9.22 -5.40 4.30
N ARG A 11 10.06 -5.57 5.35
CA ARG A 11 10.14 -6.86 6.10
C ARG A 11 8.79 -7.39 6.54
N GLY A 12 7.88 -6.48 6.89
CA GLY A 12 6.55 -6.81 7.38
C GLY A 12 5.63 -7.44 6.33
N ASP A 13 6.01 -7.49 5.05
CA ASP A 13 5.12 -7.91 3.95
C ASP A 13 4.46 -9.27 4.21
N GLU A 14 5.25 -10.27 4.62
CA GLU A 14 4.73 -11.63 4.82
C GLU A 14 3.75 -11.68 6.00
N ARG A 15 4.11 -11.03 7.12
CA ARG A 15 3.24 -10.92 8.31
C ARG A 15 1.92 -10.21 7.97
N LEU A 16 2.00 -9.07 7.28
CA LEU A 16 0.82 -8.30 6.89
C LEU A 16 -0.11 -9.11 5.99
N ARG A 17 0.44 -9.84 5.03
CA ARG A 17 -0.35 -10.74 4.16
C ARG A 17 -1.05 -11.84 4.96
N LEU A 18 -0.38 -12.43 5.95
CA LEU A 18 -0.97 -13.43 6.85
C LEU A 18 -2.10 -12.83 7.70
N GLU A 19 -2.02 -11.56 8.07
CA GLU A 19 -3.07 -10.80 8.78
C GLU A 19 -4.23 -10.33 7.87
N GLY A 20 -4.19 -10.69 6.58
CA GLY A 20 -5.23 -10.38 5.59
C GLY A 20 -5.07 -9.02 4.90
N TRP A 21 -3.90 -8.38 5.01
CA TRP A 21 -3.59 -7.15 4.29
C TRP A 21 -3.16 -7.43 2.85
N THR A 22 -3.63 -6.59 1.93
CA THR A 22 -3.27 -6.65 0.50
C THR A 22 -2.35 -5.49 0.14
N TYR A 23 -1.15 -5.79 -0.33
CA TYR A 23 -0.23 -4.77 -0.85
C TYR A 23 -0.83 -4.08 -2.09
N ARG A 24 -0.72 -2.76 -2.17
CA ARG A 24 -1.20 -1.96 -3.30
C ARG A 24 -0.04 -1.33 -4.08
N PHE A 25 0.71 -0.44 -3.43
CA PHE A 25 1.84 0.28 -4.03
C PHE A 25 2.68 0.95 -2.95
N THR A 26 3.82 1.52 -3.34
CA THR A 26 4.61 2.42 -2.49
C THR A 26 4.35 3.88 -2.82
N ALA A 27 4.25 4.74 -1.82
CA ALA A 27 4.11 6.19 -2.00
C ALA A 27 4.77 6.97 -0.85
N SER A 28 4.99 8.26 -1.07
CA SER A 28 5.54 9.21 -0.10
C SER A 28 4.82 10.56 -0.24
N GLY A 29 5.02 11.46 0.74
CA GLY A 29 4.50 12.82 0.71
C GLY A 29 2.98 12.94 0.54
N ALA A 30 2.54 13.97 -0.20
CA ALA A 30 1.11 14.29 -0.38
C ALA A 30 0.31 13.13 -1.00
N ARG A 31 0.88 12.46 -2.02
CA ARG A 31 0.23 11.34 -2.71
C ARG A 31 -0.12 10.19 -1.76
N LEU A 32 0.74 9.92 -0.78
CA LEU A 32 0.47 8.89 0.22
C LEU A 32 -0.80 9.20 1.03
N LYS A 33 -0.90 10.46 1.49
CA LYS A 33 -2.03 10.93 2.29
C LYS A 33 -3.32 10.90 1.48
N GLU A 34 -3.31 11.47 0.28
CA GLU A 34 -4.46 11.52 -0.62
C GLU A 34 -5.01 10.11 -0.93
N MET A 35 -4.12 9.15 -1.21
CA MET A 35 -4.55 7.78 -1.50
C MET A 35 -5.05 7.05 -0.26
N ALA A 36 -4.44 7.27 0.91
CA ALA A 36 -4.90 6.68 2.15
C ALA A 36 -6.34 7.13 2.47
N GLU A 37 -6.59 8.44 2.40
CA GLU A 37 -7.92 9.02 2.59
C GLU A 37 -8.94 8.41 1.61
N ALA A 38 -8.60 8.33 0.32
CA ALA A 38 -9.47 7.75 -0.70
C ALA A 38 -9.83 6.28 -0.44
N TYR A 39 -8.88 5.45 0.04
CA TYR A 39 -9.16 4.07 0.41
C TYR A 39 -10.04 3.97 1.67
N GLU A 40 -9.79 4.82 2.66
CA GLU A 40 -10.59 4.84 3.89
C GLU A 40 -12.04 5.21 3.61
N GLU A 41 -12.28 6.20 2.74
CA GLU A 41 -13.59 6.61 2.23
C GLU A 41 -14.27 5.51 1.40
N ALA A 42 -13.50 4.76 0.61
CA ALA A 42 -13.98 3.60 -0.14
C ALA A 42 -14.28 2.36 0.72
N GLY A 43 -14.21 2.47 2.05
CA GLY A 43 -14.55 1.38 2.96
C GLY A 43 -13.42 0.38 3.20
N PHE A 44 -12.17 0.77 2.96
CA PHE A 44 -11.00 -0.04 3.32
C PHE A 44 -10.35 0.45 4.61
N GLU A 45 -9.74 -0.46 5.35
CA GLU A 45 -8.71 -0.14 6.32
C GLU A 45 -7.40 0.06 5.56
N VAL A 46 -6.62 1.06 5.96
CA VAL A 46 -5.32 1.37 5.36
C VAL A 46 -4.23 1.15 6.40
N HIS A 47 -3.19 0.41 6.02
CA HIS A 47 -1.98 0.23 6.82
C HIS A 47 -0.78 0.75 6.04
N LEU A 48 -0.01 1.64 6.66
CA LEU A 48 1.17 2.25 6.08
C LEU A 48 2.41 1.70 6.78
N GLU A 49 3.17 0.85 6.10
CA GLU A 49 4.40 0.27 6.63
C GLU A 49 5.60 1.04 6.06
N PRO A 50 6.40 1.74 6.88
CA PRO A 50 7.56 2.50 6.41
C PRO A 50 8.64 1.58 5.86
N ILE A 51 9.21 1.96 4.72
CA ILE A 51 10.33 1.25 4.11
C ILE A 51 11.61 1.97 4.49
N ARG A 52 12.43 1.31 5.31
CA ARG A 52 13.73 1.84 5.75
C ARG A 52 14.82 1.35 4.82
N ALA A 53 15.76 2.22 4.47
CA ALA A 53 16.92 1.85 3.65
C ALA A 53 17.75 0.71 4.27
N GLU A 54 17.82 0.67 5.61
CA GLU A 54 18.48 -0.38 6.39
C GLU A 54 17.87 -1.77 6.15
N ASP A 55 16.64 -1.79 5.68
CA ASP A 55 15.86 -3.00 5.46
C ASP A 55 16.00 -3.58 4.05
N LEU A 56 16.60 -2.80 3.16
CA LEU A 56 16.69 -3.07 1.74
C LEU A 56 18.09 -3.50 1.32
N GLU A 57 18.14 -4.42 0.38
CA GLU A 57 19.37 -4.87 -0.25
C GLU A 57 19.47 -4.40 -1.70
N GLY A 58 20.69 -4.12 -2.16
CA GLY A 58 20.94 -3.78 -3.57
C GLY A 58 20.42 -2.41 -4.01
N PRO A 59 20.07 -2.24 -5.31
CA PRO A 59 19.81 -0.93 -5.92
C PRO A 59 18.59 -0.20 -5.33
N CYS A 60 17.67 -0.94 -4.72
CA CYS A 60 16.50 -0.40 -4.03
C CYS A 60 16.86 0.49 -2.84
N ARG A 61 17.95 0.17 -2.13
CA ARG A 61 18.42 0.97 -0.98
C ARG A 61 18.79 2.39 -1.40
N GLN A 62 19.50 2.53 -2.52
CA GLN A 62 19.94 3.83 -3.04
C GLN A 62 18.75 4.72 -3.43
N CYS A 63 17.67 4.13 -3.96
CA CYS A 63 16.44 4.86 -4.26
C CYS A 63 15.80 5.43 -2.98
N VAL A 64 15.76 4.64 -1.90
CA VAL A 64 15.20 5.11 -0.62
C VAL A 64 16.10 6.16 0.05
N GLU A 65 17.43 5.99 0.00
CA GLU A 65 18.37 6.98 0.54
C GLU A 65 18.36 8.31 -0.24
N ALA A 66 18.01 8.28 -1.53
CA ALA A 66 17.90 9.47 -2.36
C ALA A 66 16.55 10.21 -2.18
N GLU A 67 15.54 9.54 -1.63
CA GLU A 67 14.22 10.13 -1.43
C GLU A 67 14.22 11.04 -0.20
N ALA A 68 13.79 12.29 -0.37
CA ALA A 68 13.75 13.25 0.74
C ALA A 68 12.66 12.91 1.77
N ASP A 69 11.61 12.23 1.33
CA ASP A 69 10.45 11.85 2.14
C ASP A 69 10.46 10.35 2.40
N THR A 70 9.87 9.92 3.52
CA THR A 70 9.84 8.49 3.86
C THR A 70 8.90 7.77 2.90
N ILE A 71 9.39 6.71 2.26
CA ILE A 71 8.56 5.85 1.40
C ILE A 71 7.81 4.85 2.27
N TYR A 72 6.51 4.73 2.04
CA TYR A 72 5.64 3.76 2.72
C TYR A 72 5.08 2.77 1.72
N ALA A 73 5.02 1.51 2.13
CA ALA A 73 4.19 0.51 1.46
C ALA A 73 2.74 0.66 1.95
N VAL A 74 1.83 0.86 0.99
CA VAL A 74 0.40 0.99 1.25
C VAL A 74 -0.25 -0.39 1.17
N TYR A 75 -0.86 -0.79 2.27
CA TYR A 75 -1.64 -2.00 2.39
C TYR A 75 -3.10 -1.66 2.65
N THR A 76 -4.01 -2.44 2.08
CA THR A 76 -5.44 -2.29 2.33
C THR A 76 -6.09 -3.61 2.72
N ARG A 77 -7.15 -3.53 3.52
CA ARG A 77 -8.02 -4.64 3.86
C ARG A 77 -9.47 -4.14 3.86
N PRO A 78 -10.45 -4.91 3.36
CA PRO A 78 -11.85 -4.48 3.45
C PRO A 78 -12.24 -4.28 4.92
N LYS A 79 -12.86 -3.14 5.26
CA LYS A 79 -13.51 -2.99 6.57
C LYS A 79 -14.59 -4.05 6.66
N ARG A 80 -14.70 -4.69 7.83
CA ARG A 80 -15.67 -5.76 8.12
C ARG A 80 -17.13 -5.42 7.79
N GLU A 81 -17.47 -4.13 7.67
CA GLU A 81 -18.80 -3.62 7.34
C GLU A 81 -19.03 -3.41 5.83
N SER A 82 -17.97 -3.39 5.00
CA SER A 82 -18.04 -3.11 3.56
C SER A 82 -18.44 -4.31 2.69
N ARG A 83 -18.63 -5.50 3.30
CA ARG A 83 -19.09 -6.71 2.56
C ARG A 83 -20.56 -6.60 2.09
N LEU A 84 -21.29 -5.56 2.49
CA LEU A 84 -22.70 -5.37 2.15
C LEU A 84 -22.92 -4.06 1.36
N GLY A 85 -22.34 -3.94 0.17
CA GLY A 85 -22.50 -2.72 -0.66
C GLY A 85 -22.59 -2.91 -2.17
N GLU A 86 -22.24 -4.07 -2.73
CA GLU A 86 -22.23 -4.28 -4.19
C GLU A 86 -22.87 -5.62 -4.57
N LEU A 87 -24.14 -5.81 -4.18
CA LEU A 87 -25.05 -6.81 -4.73
C LEU A 87 -26.39 -6.16 -5.07
N SER A 88 -26.36 -4.92 -5.55
CA SER A 88 -27.57 -4.25 -6.03
C SER A 88 -27.27 -3.46 -7.29
N ASP A 89 -26.86 -4.19 -8.33
CA ASP A 89 -27.05 -3.77 -9.72
C ASP A 89 -28.40 -4.40 -10.17
N PRO A 90 -29.56 -3.74 -9.96
CA PRO A 90 -30.76 -4.16 -10.66
C PRO A 90 -30.58 -3.76 -12.12
N ALA A 91 -30.45 -4.76 -12.98
CA ALA A 91 -30.75 -4.59 -14.40
C ALA A 91 -32.10 -3.86 -14.54
N SER A 92 -32.09 -2.69 -15.18
CA SER A 92 -33.27 -2.03 -15.75
C SER A 92 -32.84 -1.08 -16.85
#